data_AF-A0A1I0FTD2-F1
#
_entry.id   AF-A0A1I0FTD2-F1
#
_cell.length_a   1.000
_cell.length_b   1.000
_cell.length_c   1.000
_cell.angle_alpha   90.00
_cell.angle_beta   90.00
_cell.angle_gamma   90.00
#
_symmetry.space_group_name_H-M   'P 1'
#
loop_
_entity.id
_entity.type
_entity.pdbx_description
1 polymer ?
#
loop_
_entity_poly.entity_id
_entity_poly.type
_entity_poly.pdbx_seq_one_letter_code
_entity_poly.pdbx_strand_id
1 'polypeptide(L)'
;MLSFEGIPYRERVGFCPNLLPKPVIAGTIPATVVHRNEDETYAWLDEHGRYHVKFNFDLNDSWKKGYSSLLVRLAKPYAGDTYGFHFPLHAHTEV
;
A
#
# COMPACT_ATOMS: atom_id res chain seq x y z
N MET A 1 34.72 -24.91 22.21
CA MET A 1 34.61 -25.89 21.10
C MET A 1 33.69 -25.29 20.06
N LEU A 2 34.14 -25.20 18.81
CA LEU A 2 33.41 -24.54 17.72
C LEU A 2 32.66 -25.62 16.93
N SER A 3 31.37 -25.44 16.65
CA SER A 3 30.53 -26.36 15.88
C SER A 3 29.84 -25.63 14.74
N PHE A 4 29.70 -26.28 13.59
CA PHE A 4 29.05 -25.73 12.40
C PHE A 4 27.97 -26.68 11.89
N GLU A 5 26.99 -26.12 11.19
CA GLU A 5 25.94 -26.84 10.47
C GLU A 5 25.98 -26.42 9.00
N GLY A 6 25.70 -27.34 8.07
CA GLY A 6 25.77 -27.08 6.65
C GLY A 6 25.05 -28.14 5.82
N ILE A 7 24.89 -27.85 4.53
CA ILE A 7 24.31 -28.77 3.54
C ILE A 7 25.36 -29.18 2.52
N PRO A 8 25.29 -30.40 1.96
CA PRO A 8 26.22 -30.83 0.91
C PRO A 8 26.04 -30.00 -0.36
N TYR A 9 27.15 -29.68 -1.03
CA TYR A 9 27.14 -29.00 -2.33
C TYR A 9 26.47 -29.86 -3.41
N ARG A 10 25.57 -29.26 -4.19
CA ARG A 10 24.98 -29.83 -5.41
C ARG A 10 24.73 -28.72 -6.43
N GLU A 11 25.13 -28.92 -7.69
CA GLU A 11 24.97 -27.92 -8.77
C GLU A 11 23.53 -27.49 -9.01
N ARG A 12 22.55 -28.34 -8.69
CA ARG A 12 21.13 -28.11 -8.98
C ARG A 12 20.28 -27.77 -7.75
N VAL A 13 20.85 -27.78 -6.55
CA VAL A 13 20.09 -27.64 -5.31
C VAL A 13 20.80 -26.67 -4.37
N GLY A 14 20.16 -25.53 -4.11
CA GLY A 14 20.57 -24.55 -3.11
C GLY A 14 19.82 -24.71 -1.79
N PHE A 15 20.29 -24.02 -0.74
CA PHE A 15 19.59 -23.94 0.53
C PHE A 15 18.28 -23.16 0.39
N CYS A 16 17.17 -23.75 0.83
CA CYS A 16 15.88 -23.08 0.94
C CYS A 16 15.50 -23.03 2.43
N PRO A 17 15.64 -21.86 3.10
CA PRO A 17 15.25 -21.74 4.50
C PRO A 17 13.73 -21.93 4.65
N ASN A 18 13.31 -22.34 5.84
CA ASN A 18 11.89 -22.42 6.18
C ASN A 18 11.25 -21.02 6.10
N LEU A 19 10.02 -20.96 5.61
CA LEU A 19 9.27 -19.71 5.51
C LEU A 19 8.93 -19.18 6.91
N LEU A 20 9.12 -17.88 7.11
CA LEU A 20 8.59 -17.18 8.27
C LEU A 20 7.06 -17.00 8.13
N PRO A 21 6.32 -16.87 9.25
CA PRO A 21 4.90 -16.51 9.20
C PRO A 21 4.67 -15.22 8.41
N LYS A 22 3.65 -15.22 7.55
CA LYS A 22 3.28 -14.03 6.77
C LYS A 22 2.70 -12.95 7.69
N PRO A 23 3.06 -11.67 7.55
CA PRO A 23 2.39 -10.59 8.29
C PRO A 23 0.90 -10.51 7.91
N VAL A 24 0.05 -10.27 8.90
CA VAL A 24 -1.41 -10.22 8.74
C VAL A 24 -1.93 -8.88 9.24
N ILE A 25 -2.75 -8.21 8.42
CA ILE A 25 -3.54 -7.05 8.83
C ILE A 25 -4.91 -7.58 9.25
N ALA A 26 -5.19 -7.59 10.57
CA ALA A 26 -6.38 -8.23 11.13
C ALA A 26 -7.67 -7.38 11.01
N GLY A 27 -7.57 -6.15 10.53
CA GLY A 27 -8.70 -5.22 10.42
C GLY A 27 -8.40 -4.06 9.49
N THR A 28 -9.30 -3.08 9.44
CA THR A 28 -9.09 -1.87 8.64
C THR A 28 -8.12 -0.93 9.35
N ILE A 29 -7.23 -0.31 8.58
CA ILE A 29 -6.25 0.67 9.06
C ILE A 29 -6.63 2.03 8.49
N PRO A 30 -6.75 3.07 9.33
CA PRO A 30 -7.04 4.41 8.84
C PRO A 30 -5.86 4.98 8.05
N ALA A 31 -6.19 5.76 7.03
CA ALA A 31 -5.23 6.45 6.20
C ALA A 31 -5.76 7.81 5.75
N THR A 32 -4.84 8.70 5.40
CA THR A 32 -5.19 10.03 4.88
C THR A 32 -4.88 10.11 3.40
N VAL A 33 -5.82 10.60 2.59
CA VAL A 33 -5.61 10.81 1.15
C VAL A 33 -4.53 11.87 0.93
N VAL A 34 -3.50 11.53 0.15
CA VAL A 34 -2.38 12.43 -0.14
C VAL A 34 -2.42 12.95 -1.57
N HIS A 35 -2.04 14.20 -1.73
CA HIS A 35 -1.83 14.82 -3.04
C HIS A 35 -0.33 15.07 -3.27
N ARG A 36 0.08 15.21 -4.54
CA ARG A 36 1.49 15.48 -4.92
C ARG A 36 1.95 16.89 -4.55
N ASN A 37 1.00 17.82 -4.52
CA ASN A 37 1.15 19.21 -4.08
C ASN A 37 0.31 19.40 -2.80
N GLU A 38 0.83 20.09 -1.79
CA GLU A 38 0.19 20.24 -0.47
C GLU A 38 -1.01 21.20 -0.47
N ASP A 39 -1.03 22.18 -1.36
CA ASP A 39 -2.05 23.24 -1.38
C ASP A 39 -3.31 22.87 -2.17
N GLU A 40 -3.40 21.63 -2.65
CA GLU A 40 -4.50 21.20 -3.51
C GLU A 40 -5.67 20.70 -2.68
N THR A 41 -6.86 21.18 -3.01
CA THR A 41 -8.10 20.83 -2.30
C THR A 41 -8.64 19.46 -2.70
N TYR A 42 -8.37 19.03 -3.94
CA TYR A 42 -8.86 17.78 -4.50
C TYR A 42 -7.77 16.72 -4.55
N ALA A 43 -8.17 15.48 -4.34
CA ALA A 43 -7.25 14.37 -4.48
C ALA A 43 -6.88 14.12 -5.94
N TRP A 44 -5.66 13.63 -6.16
CA TRP A 44 -5.21 13.24 -7.49
C TRP A 44 -5.73 11.84 -7.80
N LEU A 45 -6.46 11.72 -8.89
CA LEU A 45 -7.07 10.48 -9.36
C LEU A 45 -6.41 10.06 -10.66
N ASP A 46 -6.27 8.76 -10.83
CA ASP A 46 -5.99 8.19 -12.14
C ASP A 46 -7.29 7.91 -12.92
N GLU A 47 -7.15 7.42 -14.15
CA GLU A 47 -8.27 7.08 -15.04
C GLU A 47 -9.20 6.01 -14.46
N HIS A 48 -8.78 5.29 -13.42
CA HIS A 48 -9.56 4.27 -12.73
C HIS A 48 -10.13 4.74 -11.39
N GLY A 49 -9.93 6.01 -11.03
CA GLY A 49 -10.41 6.59 -9.78
C GLY A 49 -9.70 6.06 -8.52
N ARG A 50 -8.41 5.75 -8.63
CA ARG A 50 -7.57 5.30 -7.50
C ARG A 50 -6.86 6.47 -6.83
N TYR A 51 -6.48 6.28 -5.58
CA TYR A 51 -5.87 7.29 -4.71
C TYR A 51 -4.50 6.87 -4.20
N HIS A 52 -3.65 7.84 -3.91
CA HIS A 52 -2.54 7.66 -2.99
C HIS A 52 -3.00 8.01 -1.57
N VAL A 53 -2.56 7.23 -0.58
CA VAL A 53 -2.87 7.44 0.83
C VAL A 53 -1.61 7.35 1.67
N LYS A 54 -1.62 7.97 2.85
CA LYS A 54 -0.61 7.77 3.89
C LYS A 54 -1.27 7.05 5.05
N PHE A 55 -0.79 5.84 5.36
CA PHE A 55 -1.30 5.08 6.50
C PHE A 55 -0.79 5.67 7.81
N ASN A 56 -1.62 5.65 8.85
CA ASN A 56 -1.25 6.27 10.14
C ASN A 56 -0.09 5.53 10.85
N PHE A 57 0.15 4.26 10.52
CA PHE A 57 1.31 3.51 11.06
C PHE A 57 2.62 3.84 10.33
N ASP A 58 2.57 4.48 9.16
CA ASP A 58 3.76 4.85 8.41
C ASP A 58 4.38 6.12 9.02
N LEU A 59 5.33 5.90 9.92
CA LEU A 59 6.07 6.94 10.62
C LEU A 59 7.18 7.57 9.77
N ASN A 60 7.36 7.13 8.53
CA ASN A 60 8.38 7.69 7.66
C ASN A 60 7.87 8.95 6.94
N ASP A 61 8.43 10.10 7.29
CA ASP A 61 8.09 11.38 6.65
C ASP A 61 9.00 11.73 5.46
N SER A 62 9.99 10.89 5.14
CA SER A 62 10.93 11.13 4.04
C SER A 62 10.41 10.73 2.66
N TRP A 63 9.21 10.15 2.58
CA TRP A 63 8.60 9.81 1.30
C TRP A 63 8.39 11.04 0.42
N LYS A 64 8.55 10.86 -0.89
CA LYS A 64 8.16 11.90 -1.85
C LYS A 64 6.67 12.20 -1.67
N LYS A 65 6.33 13.49 -1.53
CA LYS A 65 4.95 13.97 -1.33
C LYS A 65 4.02 13.38 -2.39
N GLY A 66 2.89 12.82 -1.95
CA GLY A 66 1.91 12.15 -2.81
C GLY A 66 2.29 10.74 -3.27
N TYR A 67 3.37 10.13 -2.74
CA TYR A 67 3.83 8.78 -3.08
C TYR A 67 4.05 7.89 -1.85
N SER A 68 3.35 8.14 -0.75
CA SER A 68 3.42 7.33 0.47
C SER A 68 2.85 5.91 0.30
N SER A 69 2.00 5.70 -0.69
CA SER A 69 1.45 4.38 -1.03
C SER A 69 1.46 4.14 -2.54
N LEU A 70 1.18 2.88 -2.92
CA LEU A 70 0.67 2.57 -4.25
C LEU A 70 -0.81 3.01 -4.38
N LEU A 71 -1.33 2.94 -5.61
CA LEU A 71 -2.70 3.32 -5.93
C LEU A 71 -3.72 2.37 -5.29
N VAL A 72 -4.58 2.91 -4.44
CA VAL A 72 -5.66 2.21 -3.72
C VAL A 72 -7.02 2.55 -4.33
N ARG A 73 -7.88 1.54 -4.47
CA ARG A 73 -9.25 1.72 -4.97
C ARG A 73 -10.19 2.14 -3.84
N LEU A 74 -11.04 3.13 -4.13
CA LEU A 74 -12.15 3.50 -3.26
C LEU A 74 -13.35 2.59 -3.51
N ALA A 75 -13.87 1.97 -2.46
CA ALA A 75 -15.13 1.25 -2.53
C ALA A 75 -16.28 2.23 -2.77
N LYS A 76 -17.13 1.95 -3.75
CA LYS A 76 -18.29 2.78 -4.10
C LYS A 76 -19.58 2.03 -3.76
N PRO A 77 -20.65 2.73 -3.31
CA PRO A 77 -21.95 2.12 -3.09
C PRO A 77 -22.54 1.48 -4.35
N TYR A 78 -22.21 2.03 -5.53
CA TYR A 78 -22.66 1.53 -6.82
C TYR A 78 -21.63 1.82 -7.93
N ALA A 79 -21.25 0.78 -8.68
CA ALA A 79 -20.32 0.87 -9.81
C ALA A 79 -20.74 -0.12 -10.90
N GLY A 80 -21.25 0.39 -12.02
CA GLY A 80 -21.45 -0.31 -13.28
C GLY A 80 -20.31 -0.06 -14.27
N ASP A 81 -20.40 -0.63 -15.47
CA ASP A 81 -19.35 -0.58 -16.49
C ASP A 81 -19.04 0.87 -16.95
N THR A 82 -20.08 1.64 -17.26
CA THR A 82 -19.96 3.04 -17.74
C THR A 82 -20.69 4.06 -16.86
N TYR A 83 -21.31 3.61 -15.76
CA TYR A 83 -22.17 4.43 -14.92
C TYR A 83 -22.05 4.00 -13.45
N GLY A 84 -22.38 4.90 -12.53
CA GLY A 84 -22.30 4.60 -11.10
C GLY A 84 -22.17 5.86 -10.25
N PHE A 85 -21.83 5.66 -8.98
CA PHE A 85 -21.63 6.74 -8.03
C PHE A 85 -20.23 7.36 -8.20
N HIS A 86 -20.16 8.69 -8.34
CA HIS A 86 -18.89 9.41 -8.50
C HIS A 86 -18.85 10.67 -7.61
N PHE A 87 -18.46 10.47 -6.36
CA PHE A 87 -18.09 11.54 -5.43
C PHE A 87 -16.64 11.35 -4.98
N PRO A 88 -15.68 11.95 -5.70
CA PRO A 88 -14.28 11.84 -5.32
C PRO A 88 -13.98 12.51 -3.98
N LEU A 89 -13.01 11.95 -3.27
CA LEU A 89 -12.51 12.50 -2.01
C LEU A 89 -11.68 13.77 -2.22
N HIS A 90 -11.70 14.63 -1.21
CA HIS A 90 -10.77 15.74 -1.09
C HIS A 90 -9.38 15.25 -0.65
N ALA A 91 -8.34 16.02 -0.96
CA ALA A 91 -7.05 15.79 -0.36
C ALA A 91 -7.15 15.95 1.17
N HIS A 92 -6.34 15.22 1.92
CA HIS A 92 -6.32 15.23 3.39
C HIS A 92 -7.57 14.65 4.06
N THR A 93 -8.44 13.96 3.31
CA THR A 93 -9.58 13.22 3.89
C THR A 93 -9.07 11.94 4.56
N GLU A 94 -9.48 11.69 5.79
CA GLU A 94 -9.26 10.41 6.50
C GLU A 94 -10.26 9.35 6.02
N VAL A 95 -9.76 8.14 5.76
CA VAL A 95 -10.49 6.99 5.22
C VAL A 95 -10.06 5.67 5.84
#